data_AF-A0A662Z9T6-F1
#
_entry.id   AF-A0A662Z9T6-F1
#
_cell.length_a   1.000
_cell.length_b   1.000
_cell.length_c   1.000
_cell.angle_alpha   90.00
_cell.angle_beta   90.00
_cell.angle_gamma   90.00
#
_symmetry.space_group_name_H-M   'P 1'
#
loop_
_entity.id
_entity.type
_entity.pdbx_description
1 polymer ?
#
loop_
_entity_poly.entity_id
_entity_poly.type
_entity_poly.pdbx_seq_one_letter_code
_entity_poly.pdbx_strand_id
1 'polypeptide(L)'
;MDFIRFVNSRDIREYLYALDYCLSGEQKLFLVDKCYRIPLEEKLFALEVLLAEPDEEVTIRHPDFFVEQPKDGDKSETESLHALTKGILENYRILISLLKNEEPGSYYELSILEKGCSEFYSFARFPSFETAVNGYKEDYSADDRDSVGVVMLTKYYYSGTKNIYDNFSDRYVRAFFNSEVELMHIYDNECLPQERFNYTTDKLLIYLPMPFEPGDILVNSDDCVYAGQTKGFNCDYESGAPFVAVSFMPDATVSSGIDSSDINCYCYYFDRFSQYHLTSEVNVHNYDLEYYRKPLTGKDRFLRIFGLKQKDTSAVSDEELLLASEYCKNLEIQQALKQQLSWFHSSMSYYFSDENRKQKLSHDRYFQVDHETLLSMTDSVKLWLDDEREAPSGYIHCHSVNEAISRIKFFEKHSVAIEELNLDHDLGDFAKDGGDAIELLDWLCARETFYKIVLHTANPVGRANMQRTIDRYWPHVGDEA
;
A
#
# COMPACT_ATOMS: atom_id res chain seq x y z
N MET A 1 7.26 24.19 20.62
CA MET A 1 6.65 23.93 19.31
C MET A 1 6.06 22.53 19.35
N ASP A 2 4.95 22.28 18.66
CA ASP A 2 4.44 20.92 18.54
C ASP A 2 5.27 20.16 17.50
N PHE A 3 6.09 19.21 17.95
CA PHE A 3 6.95 18.41 17.09
C PHE A 3 6.29 17.10 16.62
N ILE A 4 5.21 16.64 17.27
CA ILE A 4 4.49 15.42 16.85
C ILE A 4 3.90 15.62 15.45
N ARG A 5 3.53 16.86 15.10
CA ARG A 5 3.07 17.19 13.74
C ARG A 5 4.08 16.82 12.63
N PHE A 6 5.37 16.64 12.91
CA PHE A 6 6.35 16.26 11.86
C PHE A 6 6.37 14.76 11.54
N VAL A 7 5.73 13.91 12.34
CA VAL A 7 5.50 12.50 11.99
C VAL A 7 4.71 12.43 10.69
N ASN A 8 5.10 11.58 9.73
CA ASN A 8 4.44 11.45 8.43
C ASN A 8 3.12 10.69 8.52
N SER A 9 3.09 9.57 9.24
CA SER A 9 1.87 8.79 9.52
C SER A 9 0.83 9.56 10.33
N ARG A 10 -0.42 9.61 9.86
CA ARG A 10 -1.54 10.10 10.67
C ARG A 10 -1.75 9.29 11.93
N ASP A 11 -1.69 7.97 11.82
CA ASP A 11 -2.12 7.08 12.90
C ASP A 11 -1.11 7.09 14.04
N ILE A 12 0.18 7.22 13.73
CA ILE A 12 1.22 7.44 14.75
C ILE A 12 1.03 8.80 15.41
N ARG A 13 0.72 9.88 14.67
CA ARG A 13 0.43 11.20 15.30
C ARG A 13 -0.70 11.10 16.30
N GLU A 14 -1.83 10.56 15.88
CA GLU A 14 -3.02 10.40 16.73
C GLU A 14 -2.71 9.56 17.97
N TYR A 15 -1.95 8.48 17.82
CA TYR A 15 -1.50 7.64 18.92
C TYR A 15 -0.59 8.39 19.90
N LEU A 16 0.42 9.12 19.42
CA LEU A 16 1.33 9.89 20.26
C LEU A 16 0.60 11.01 21.02
N TYR A 17 -0.36 11.69 20.39
CA TYR A 17 -1.21 12.67 21.10
C TYR A 17 -2.08 12.01 22.16
N ALA A 18 -2.66 10.84 21.87
CA ALA A 18 -3.47 10.10 22.83
C ALA A 18 -2.67 9.66 24.07
N LEU A 19 -1.38 9.40 23.90
CA LEU A 19 -0.45 9.07 24.98
C LEU A 19 0.08 10.29 25.75
N ASP A 20 -0.20 11.52 25.30
CA ASP A 20 0.49 12.73 25.76
C ASP A 20 2.02 12.56 25.71
N TYR A 21 2.51 11.99 24.60
CA TYR A 21 3.90 11.54 24.49
C TYR A 21 4.88 12.72 24.39
N CYS A 22 5.88 12.73 25.28
CA CYS A 22 6.95 13.72 25.26
C CYS A 22 8.13 13.23 24.41
N LEU A 23 8.36 13.89 23.27
CA LEU A 23 9.50 13.59 22.39
C LEU A 23 10.84 14.05 23.03
N SER A 24 11.87 13.21 22.93
CA SER A 24 13.27 13.57 23.23
C SER A 24 13.88 14.46 22.15
N GLY A 25 15.04 15.07 22.42
CA GLY A 25 15.74 15.94 21.47
C GLY A 25 16.08 15.24 20.15
N GLU A 26 16.61 14.02 20.20
CA GLU A 26 16.93 13.22 19.02
C GLU A 26 15.69 12.78 18.24
N GLN A 27 14.58 12.47 18.92
CA GLN A 27 13.31 12.16 18.27
C GLN A 27 12.76 13.38 17.52
N LYS A 28 12.80 14.57 18.14
CA LYS A 28 12.39 15.83 17.48
C LYS A 28 13.24 16.08 16.24
N LEU A 29 14.56 15.98 16.35
CA LEU A 29 15.48 16.18 15.22
C LEU A 29 15.21 15.19 14.08
N PHE A 30 15.12 13.90 14.41
CA PHE A 30 14.84 12.84 13.44
C PHE A 30 13.51 13.08 12.71
N LEU A 31 12.44 13.36 13.47
CA LEU A 31 11.13 13.59 12.89
C LEU A 31 11.10 14.82 11.99
N VAL A 32 11.75 15.91 12.36
CA VAL A 32 11.83 17.10 11.51
C VAL A 32 12.61 16.81 10.24
N ASP A 33 13.76 16.12 10.32
CA ASP A 33 14.59 15.81 9.15
C ASP A 33 13.91 14.85 8.17
N LYS A 34 13.29 13.77 8.69
CA LYS A 34 12.61 12.73 7.90
C LYS A 34 11.15 13.08 7.55
N CYS A 35 10.68 14.26 7.92
CA CYS A 35 9.36 14.74 7.54
C CYS A 35 9.35 15.14 6.06
N TYR A 36 8.37 14.66 5.30
CA TYR A 36 8.19 15.04 3.90
C TYR A 36 6.80 15.63 3.59
N ARG A 37 5.92 15.67 4.60
CA ARG A 37 4.59 16.27 4.56
C ARG A 37 4.59 17.80 4.72
N ILE A 38 5.63 18.34 5.35
CA ILE A 38 5.73 19.77 5.70
C ILE A 38 6.81 20.45 4.85
N PRO A 39 6.57 21.67 4.32
CA PRO A 39 7.56 22.41 3.56
C PRO A 39 8.89 22.55 4.31
N LEU A 40 9.99 22.43 3.57
CA LEU A 40 11.35 22.49 4.08
C LEU A 40 11.64 23.78 4.83
N GLU A 41 11.08 24.92 4.40
CA GLU A 41 11.22 26.18 5.14
C GLU A 41 10.72 26.07 6.59
N GLU A 42 9.57 25.45 6.79
CA GLU A 42 9.00 25.25 8.13
C GLU A 42 9.77 24.19 8.93
N LYS A 43 10.34 23.18 8.26
CA LYS A 43 11.28 22.23 8.88
C LYS A 43 12.56 22.93 9.36
N LEU A 44 13.17 23.79 8.55
CA LEU A 44 14.36 24.56 8.93
C LEU A 44 14.06 25.50 10.11
N PHE A 45 12.89 26.12 10.14
CA PHE A 45 12.44 26.88 11.30
C PHE A 45 12.33 26.01 12.56
N ALA A 46 11.79 24.78 12.44
CA ALA A 46 11.70 23.85 13.56
C ALA A 46 13.07 23.41 14.10
N LEU A 47 14.06 23.22 13.22
CA LEU A 47 15.45 22.94 13.61
C LEU A 47 16.06 24.13 14.38
N GLU A 48 15.80 25.37 13.96
CA GLU A 48 16.23 26.57 14.69
C GLU A 48 15.55 26.70 16.06
N VAL A 49 14.27 26.34 16.16
CA VAL A 49 13.56 26.28 17.44
C VAL A 49 14.19 25.22 18.34
N LEU A 50 14.57 24.06 17.81
CA LEU A 50 15.26 23.01 18.57
C LEU A 50 16.62 23.50 19.12
N LEU A 51 17.36 24.30 18.35
CA LEU A 51 18.62 24.92 18.80
C LEU A 51 18.46 25.96 19.92
N ALA A 52 17.23 26.44 20.16
CA ALA A 52 16.92 27.35 21.25
C ALA A 52 16.57 26.61 22.56
N GLU A 53 16.35 25.30 22.50
CA GLU A 53 16.18 24.43 23.67
C GLU A 53 17.56 24.14 24.32
N PRO A 54 17.61 23.56 25.54
CA PRO A 54 18.88 23.11 26.12
C PRO A 54 19.55 22.04 25.26
N ASP A 55 20.89 22.08 25.19
CA ASP A 55 21.66 21.04 24.47
C ASP A 55 21.60 19.71 25.23
N GLU A 56 21.54 18.61 24.49
CA GLU A 56 21.43 17.24 24.99
C GLU A 56 22.56 16.39 24.39
N GLU A 57 23.05 15.39 25.14
CA GLU A 57 23.92 14.36 24.55
C GLU A 57 23.07 13.27 23.94
N VAL A 58 23.27 13.02 22.64
CA VAL A 58 22.54 12.00 21.89
C VAL A 58 23.44 10.82 21.58
N THR A 59 22.89 9.62 21.63
CA THR A 59 23.62 8.40 21.26
C THR A 59 23.56 8.20 19.75
N ILE A 60 24.72 8.01 19.13
CA ILE A 60 24.88 7.86 17.68
C ILE A 60 25.66 6.58 17.35
N ARG A 61 25.46 6.06 16.14
CA ARG A 61 26.39 5.11 15.51
C ARG A 61 27.67 5.85 15.12
N HIS A 62 28.82 5.20 15.33
CA HIS A 62 30.12 5.77 14.98
C HIS A 62 30.17 6.24 13.51
N PRO A 63 30.58 7.49 13.21
CA PRO A 63 30.55 8.06 11.86
C PRO A 63 31.37 7.29 10.80
N ASP A 64 32.49 6.66 11.19
CA ASP A 64 33.29 5.79 10.28
C ASP A 64 32.48 4.65 9.63
N PHE A 65 31.31 4.31 10.17
CA PHE A 65 30.36 3.39 9.52
C PHE A 65 30.07 3.79 8.07
N PHE A 66 29.84 5.08 7.81
CA PHE A 66 29.52 5.60 6.48
C PHE A 66 30.73 5.65 5.54
N VAL A 67 31.94 5.56 6.08
CA VAL A 67 33.19 5.69 5.33
C VAL A 67 33.79 4.31 4.99
N GLU A 68 33.85 3.40 5.96
CA GLU A 68 34.61 2.14 5.83
C GLU A 68 33.77 0.86 5.99
N GLN A 69 32.49 0.95 6.39
CA GLN A 69 31.62 -0.20 6.74
C GLN A 69 32.37 -1.29 7.54
N PRO A 70 32.88 -0.97 8.75
CA PRO A 70 33.71 -1.89 9.51
C PRO A 70 32.96 -3.18 9.87
N LYS A 71 33.69 -4.31 9.88
CA LYS A 71 33.13 -5.67 9.99
C LYS A 71 32.78 -6.13 11.41
N ASP A 72 33.10 -5.34 12.44
CA ASP A 72 32.93 -5.72 13.84
C ASP A 72 32.25 -4.60 14.64
N GLY A 73 31.03 -4.87 15.12
CA GLY A 73 30.31 -4.20 16.21
C GLY A 73 30.28 -2.66 16.19
N ASP A 74 29.17 -2.09 15.71
CA ASP A 74 28.92 -0.65 15.79
C ASP A 74 29.15 -0.13 17.21
N LYS A 75 30.23 0.62 17.40
CA LYS A 75 30.42 1.35 18.65
C LYS A 75 29.42 2.48 18.67
N SER A 76 28.62 2.54 19.73
CA SER A 76 27.82 3.73 20.02
C SER A 76 28.72 4.79 20.62
N GLU A 77 28.53 6.03 20.19
CA GLU A 77 29.19 7.22 20.74
C GLU A 77 28.14 8.25 21.16
N THR A 78 28.56 9.30 21.87
CA THR A 78 27.71 10.45 22.18
C THR A 78 28.18 11.69 21.47
N GLU A 79 27.22 12.53 21.04
CA GLU A 79 27.49 13.83 20.44
C GLU A 79 26.47 14.86 20.94
N SER A 80 26.81 16.15 20.85
CA SER A 80 25.88 17.26 21.09
C SER A 80 24.77 17.28 20.05
N LEU A 81 23.52 17.28 20.51
CA LEU A 81 22.33 17.47 19.68
C LEU A 81 22.42 18.78 18.88
N HIS A 82 22.90 19.86 19.51
CA HIS A 82 23.08 21.14 18.84
C HIS A 82 24.14 21.11 17.75
N ALA A 83 25.26 20.42 17.96
CA ALA A 83 26.30 20.27 16.94
C ALA A 83 25.75 19.55 15.71
N LEU A 84 25.05 18.43 15.93
CA LEU A 84 24.41 17.65 14.87
C LEU A 84 23.35 18.48 14.13
N THR A 85 22.45 19.14 14.87
CA THR A 85 21.38 19.98 14.30
C THR A 85 21.94 21.11 13.45
N LYS A 86 23.01 21.80 13.91
CA LYS A 86 23.67 22.87 13.13
C LYS A 86 24.26 22.35 11.83
N GLY A 87 24.90 21.19 11.87
CA GLY A 87 25.47 20.57 10.68
C GLY A 87 24.42 20.20 9.64
N ILE A 88 23.30 19.58 10.08
CA ILE A 88 22.16 19.25 9.21
C ILE A 88 21.56 20.53 8.60
N LEU A 89 21.37 21.56 9.41
CA LEU A 89 20.83 22.85 8.97
C LEU A 89 21.74 23.51 7.92
N GLU A 90 23.06 23.46 8.12
CA GLU A 90 24.03 24.00 7.17
C GLU A 90 24.05 23.20 5.86
N ASN A 91 23.97 21.86 5.93
CA ASN A 91 23.83 21.01 4.74
C ASN A 91 22.62 21.43 3.90
N TYR A 92 21.43 21.59 4.52
CA TYR A 92 20.24 22.06 3.81
C TYR A 92 20.41 23.46 3.19
N ARG A 93 21.00 24.40 3.93
CA ARG A 93 21.26 25.76 3.42
C ARG A 93 22.17 25.75 2.21
N ILE A 94 23.24 24.96 2.24
CA ILE A 94 24.16 24.80 1.11
C ILE A 94 23.42 24.18 -0.08
N LEU A 95 22.63 23.12 0.12
CA LEU A 95 21.86 22.49 -0.96
C LEU A 95 20.85 23.44 -1.60
N ILE A 96 20.11 24.22 -0.80
CA ILE A 96 19.15 25.22 -1.30
C ILE A 96 19.89 26.30 -2.10
N SER A 97 21.06 26.74 -1.61
CA SER A 97 21.91 27.69 -2.32
C SER A 97 22.40 27.11 -3.66
N LEU A 98 22.91 25.89 -3.66
CA LEU A 98 23.37 25.18 -4.87
C LEU A 98 22.23 24.99 -5.88
N LEU A 99 21.02 24.65 -5.43
CA LEU A 99 19.86 24.49 -6.29
C LEU A 99 19.46 25.81 -6.97
N LYS A 100 19.57 26.94 -6.27
CA LYS A 100 19.09 28.24 -6.78
C LYS A 100 20.15 29.00 -7.59
N ASN A 101 21.43 28.82 -7.28
CA ASN A 101 22.51 29.56 -7.95
C ASN A 101 22.68 29.09 -9.40
N GLU A 102 22.74 30.04 -10.33
CA GLU A 102 23.10 29.74 -11.72
C GLU A 102 24.62 29.53 -11.83
N GLU A 103 25.02 28.36 -12.31
CA GLU A 103 26.42 28.01 -12.48
C GLU A 103 26.69 27.63 -13.94
N PRO A 104 27.75 28.17 -14.58
CA PRO A 104 28.12 27.78 -15.92
C PRO A 104 28.34 26.27 -16.00
N GLY A 105 27.73 25.67 -17.01
CA GLY A 105 27.82 24.23 -17.20
C GLY A 105 26.93 23.41 -16.25
N SER A 106 25.80 23.98 -15.84
CA SER A 106 24.69 23.25 -15.25
C SER A 106 23.41 23.46 -16.06
N TYR A 107 22.46 22.55 -15.91
CA TYR A 107 21.10 22.67 -16.45
C TYR A 107 20.10 22.04 -15.49
N TYR A 108 18.83 22.39 -15.66
CA TYR A 108 17.74 21.90 -14.84
C TYR A 108 16.84 20.99 -15.67
N GLU A 109 16.47 19.86 -15.12
CA GLU A 109 15.47 18.96 -15.67
C GLU A 109 14.27 18.95 -14.75
N LEU A 110 13.09 19.24 -15.30
CA LEU A 110 11.83 19.16 -14.59
C LEU A 110 11.20 17.80 -14.87
N SER A 111 10.54 17.23 -13.88
CA SER A 111 9.78 16.00 -14.03
C SER A 111 8.59 16.05 -13.10
N ILE A 112 7.46 15.53 -13.55
CA ILE A 112 6.22 15.57 -12.80
C ILE A 112 5.78 14.15 -12.50
N LEU A 113 5.25 13.96 -11.31
CA LEU A 113 4.52 12.77 -10.91
C LEU A 113 3.07 13.18 -10.64
N GLU A 114 2.15 12.65 -11.42
CA GLU A 114 0.71 12.83 -11.19
C GLU A 114 0.25 12.00 -10.00
N LYS A 115 -0.83 12.45 -9.34
CA LYS A 115 -1.44 11.73 -8.23
C LYS A 115 -1.90 10.34 -8.69
N GLY A 116 -1.50 9.31 -7.95
CA GLY A 116 -1.82 7.91 -8.26
C GLY A 116 -0.92 7.27 -9.32
N CYS A 117 0.03 8.00 -9.90
CA CYS A 117 1.05 7.43 -10.78
C CYS A 117 2.27 6.94 -9.99
N SER A 118 3.00 5.98 -10.56
CA SER A 118 4.24 5.43 -9.96
C SER A 118 5.52 5.90 -10.66
N GLU A 119 5.40 6.64 -11.77
CA GLU A 119 6.54 7.01 -12.60
C GLU A 119 6.53 8.50 -12.90
N PHE A 120 7.69 9.13 -12.74
CA PHE A 120 7.91 10.50 -13.21
C PHE A 120 8.03 10.49 -14.74
N TYR A 121 7.37 11.43 -15.40
CA TYR A 121 7.66 11.71 -16.80
C TYR A 121 8.60 12.92 -16.89
N SER A 122 9.67 12.75 -17.67
CA SER A 122 10.65 13.81 -17.89
C SER A 122 10.05 14.87 -18.80
N PHE A 123 10.02 16.11 -18.33
CA PHE A 123 9.46 17.24 -19.04
C PHE A 123 10.45 18.39 -19.05
N ALA A 124 10.90 18.78 -20.24
CA ALA A 124 11.69 19.97 -20.51
C ALA A 124 13.02 20.14 -19.73
N ARG A 125 13.93 20.88 -20.36
CA ARG A 125 15.20 21.27 -19.77
C ARG A 125 15.30 22.77 -19.78
N PHE A 126 15.79 23.33 -18.68
CA PHE A 126 15.83 24.75 -18.44
C PHE A 126 17.25 25.21 -18.09
N PRO A 127 17.63 26.43 -18.50
CA PRO A 127 18.94 26.98 -18.19
C PRO A 127 19.08 27.45 -16.74
N SER A 128 17.96 27.72 -16.04
CA SER A 128 17.98 28.22 -14.66
C SER A 128 16.83 27.68 -13.82
N PHE A 129 16.99 27.80 -12.49
CA PHE A 129 15.95 27.45 -11.52
C PHE A 129 14.67 28.26 -11.76
N GLU A 130 14.80 29.58 -11.93
CA GLU A 130 13.65 30.47 -12.14
C GLU A 130 12.90 30.15 -13.42
N THR A 131 13.61 29.87 -14.52
CA THR A 131 12.96 29.49 -15.79
C THR A 131 12.25 28.15 -15.70
N ALA A 132 12.79 27.18 -14.95
CA ALA A 132 12.12 25.91 -14.72
C ALA A 132 10.82 26.06 -13.90
N VAL A 133 10.87 26.83 -12.81
CA VAL A 133 9.70 27.10 -11.96
C VAL A 133 8.63 27.87 -12.73
N ASN A 134 9.02 28.87 -13.51
CA ASN A 134 8.07 29.65 -14.31
C ASN A 134 7.47 28.80 -15.44
N GLY A 135 8.28 27.97 -16.11
CA GLY A 135 7.79 27.03 -17.13
C GLY A 135 6.72 26.09 -16.57
N TYR A 136 6.96 25.49 -15.40
CA TYR A 136 5.93 24.68 -14.72
C TYR A 136 4.64 25.47 -14.46
N LYS A 137 4.75 26.69 -13.94
CA LYS A 137 3.58 27.51 -13.60
C LYS A 137 2.80 28.00 -14.83
N GLU A 138 3.46 28.13 -15.98
CA GLU A 138 2.85 28.48 -17.27
C GLU A 138 2.12 27.27 -17.88
N ASP A 139 2.72 26.08 -17.79
CA ASP A 139 2.16 24.85 -18.38
C ASP A 139 1.03 24.23 -17.52
N TYR A 140 1.05 24.43 -16.21
CA TYR A 140 0.01 23.95 -15.28
C TYR A 140 -0.73 25.12 -14.64
N SER A 141 -1.95 25.37 -15.13
CA SER A 141 -2.87 26.36 -14.54
C SER A 141 -3.24 25.96 -13.10
N ALA A 142 -3.84 26.87 -12.35
CA ALA A 142 -4.25 26.57 -10.97
C ALA A 142 -5.18 25.35 -10.88
N ASP A 143 -6.06 25.16 -11.87
CA ASP A 143 -6.99 24.02 -11.91
C ASP A 143 -6.29 22.70 -12.31
N ASP A 144 -5.22 22.77 -13.11
CA ASP A 144 -4.46 21.59 -13.56
C ASP A 144 -3.49 21.08 -12.47
N ARG A 145 -3.17 21.89 -11.47
CA ARG A 145 -2.27 21.51 -10.37
C ARG A 145 -2.89 20.50 -9.41
N ASP A 146 -4.21 20.37 -9.41
CA ASP A 146 -4.91 19.40 -8.57
C ASP A 146 -4.57 17.95 -8.93
N SER A 147 -4.17 17.66 -10.17
CA SER A 147 -3.71 16.33 -10.57
C SER A 147 -2.23 16.07 -10.27
N VAL A 148 -1.44 17.10 -9.94
CA VAL A 148 -0.01 16.98 -9.69
C VAL A 148 0.24 16.49 -8.27
N GLY A 149 0.96 15.36 -8.16
CA GLY A 149 1.42 14.81 -6.88
C GLY A 149 2.74 15.43 -6.45
N VAL A 150 3.76 15.36 -7.31
CA VAL A 150 5.11 15.86 -7.03
C VAL A 150 5.70 16.58 -8.25
N VAL A 151 6.32 17.72 -7.99
CA VAL A 151 7.17 18.43 -8.95
C VAL A 151 8.62 18.16 -8.59
N MET A 152 9.34 17.40 -9.41
CA MET A 152 10.75 17.11 -9.21
C MET A 152 11.61 18.01 -10.11
N LEU A 153 12.57 18.70 -9.51
CA LEU A 153 13.55 19.50 -10.23
C LEU A 153 14.95 18.98 -9.92
N THR A 154 15.68 18.54 -10.95
CA THR A 154 17.07 18.11 -10.81
C THR A 154 18.00 19.09 -11.50
N LYS A 155 18.92 19.71 -10.75
CA LYS A 155 20.03 20.48 -11.30
C LYS A 155 21.20 19.53 -11.56
N TYR A 156 21.53 19.32 -12.82
CA TYR A 156 22.68 18.54 -13.24
C TYR A 156 23.88 19.44 -13.51
N TYR A 157 25.06 18.95 -13.18
CA TYR A 157 26.34 19.56 -13.55
C TYR A 157 26.96 18.77 -14.69
N TYR A 158 27.53 19.43 -15.70
CA TYR A 158 28.34 18.77 -16.73
C TYR A 158 29.71 18.35 -16.16
N SER A 159 29.73 17.52 -15.12
CA SER A 159 30.96 16.91 -14.61
C SER A 159 30.97 15.45 -15.03
N GLY A 160 31.64 15.18 -16.15
CA GLY A 160 31.93 13.81 -16.56
C GLY A 160 32.99 13.20 -15.66
N THR A 161 32.58 12.59 -14.55
CA THR A 161 33.43 11.68 -13.78
C THR A 161 32.88 10.27 -13.89
N LYS A 162 33.71 9.36 -14.40
CA LYS A 162 33.41 7.93 -14.44
C LYS A 162 33.52 7.37 -13.02
N ASN A 163 32.46 6.72 -12.55
CA ASN A 163 32.50 5.95 -11.31
C ASN A 163 33.37 4.67 -11.51
N ILE A 164 33.75 3.96 -10.44
CA ILE A 164 34.49 2.67 -10.43
C ILE A 164 33.85 1.58 -11.31
N TYR A 165 32.57 1.72 -11.67
CA TYR A 165 31.83 0.83 -12.57
C TYR A 165 31.75 1.32 -14.03
N ASP A 166 32.54 2.35 -14.40
CA ASP A 166 32.56 2.96 -15.73
C ASP A 166 31.24 3.62 -16.17
N ASN A 167 30.31 3.82 -15.23
CA ASN A 167 29.09 4.62 -15.40
C ASN A 167 29.39 6.10 -15.15
N PHE A 168 28.84 6.98 -15.99
CA PHE A 168 28.75 8.41 -15.68
C PHE A 168 27.67 8.57 -14.59
N SER A 169 28.07 8.85 -13.35
CA SER A 169 27.13 9.40 -12.36
C SER A 169 27.24 10.91 -12.46
N ASP A 170 26.25 11.53 -13.11
CA ASP A 170 26.20 12.98 -13.14
C ASP A 170 26.10 13.50 -11.70
N ARG A 171 26.91 14.50 -11.37
CA ARG A 171 26.77 15.26 -10.13
C ARG A 171 25.45 16.05 -10.23
N TYR A 172 24.60 15.98 -9.22
CA TYR A 172 23.33 16.70 -9.24
C TYR A 172 22.83 17.11 -7.86
N VAL A 173 21.99 18.14 -7.83
CA VAL A 173 21.10 18.45 -6.70
C VAL A 173 19.68 18.17 -7.14
N ARG A 174 18.94 17.38 -6.37
CA ARG A 174 17.55 17.03 -6.66
C ARG A 174 16.65 17.57 -5.57
N ALA A 175 15.61 18.26 -6.00
CA ALA A 175 14.61 18.87 -5.14
C ALA A 175 13.22 18.41 -5.54
N PHE A 176 12.37 18.21 -4.55
CA PHE A 176 10.97 17.84 -4.71
C PHE A 176 10.10 18.92 -4.11
N PHE A 177 9.10 19.32 -4.87
CA PHE A 177 8.16 20.36 -4.52
C PHE A 177 6.74 19.80 -4.60
N ASN A 178 5.84 20.40 -3.82
CA ASN A 178 4.41 20.16 -3.99
C ASN A 178 3.88 20.90 -5.24
N SER A 179 2.58 20.75 -5.51
CA SER A 179 1.91 21.38 -6.65
C SER A 179 1.98 22.92 -6.64
N GLU A 180 2.16 23.54 -5.47
CA GLU A 180 2.34 25.00 -5.32
C GLU A 180 3.80 25.45 -5.40
N VAL A 181 4.71 24.53 -5.71
CA VAL A 181 6.15 24.77 -5.80
C VAL A 181 6.76 25.19 -4.45
N GLU A 182 6.21 24.70 -3.35
CA GLU A 182 6.85 24.75 -2.04
C GLU A 182 7.84 23.60 -1.94
N LEU A 183 9.08 23.90 -1.53
CA LEU A 183 10.14 22.90 -1.45
C LEU A 183 9.86 21.93 -0.30
N MET A 184 9.66 20.64 -0.59
CA MET A 184 9.34 19.61 0.39
C MET A 184 10.59 18.86 0.85
N HIS A 185 11.44 18.46 -0.10
CA HIS A 185 12.65 17.68 0.16
C HIS A 185 13.76 18.05 -0.83
N ILE A 186 15.02 17.93 -0.40
CA ILE A 186 16.20 18.16 -1.23
C ILE A 186 17.34 17.22 -0.83
N TYR A 187 18.09 16.71 -1.80
CA TYR A 187 19.33 15.96 -1.57
C TYR A 187 20.30 16.16 -2.74
N ASP A 188 21.54 15.68 -2.58
CA ASP A 188 22.54 15.69 -3.65
C ASP A 188 23.12 14.33 -3.99
N ASN A 189 23.70 14.27 -5.18
CA ASN A 189 24.68 13.27 -5.57
C ASN A 189 26.01 13.99 -5.85
N GLU A 190 27.02 13.70 -5.02
CA GLU A 190 28.40 14.20 -5.14
C GLU A 190 28.56 15.75 -5.18
N CYS A 191 27.61 16.52 -4.62
CA CYS A 191 27.72 17.98 -4.54
C CYS A 191 28.25 18.49 -3.21
N LEU A 192 27.88 17.85 -2.11
CA LEU A 192 28.40 18.15 -0.78
C LEU A 192 29.67 17.32 -0.48
N PRO A 193 30.59 17.82 0.35
CA PRO A 193 31.80 17.07 0.75
C PRO A 193 31.43 15.82 1.58
N GLN A 194 32.32 14.83 1.64
CA GLN A 194 32.05 13.55 2.34
C GLN A 194 31.74 13.73 3.83
N GLU A 195 32.32 14.76 4.45
CA GLU A 195 32.09 15.15 5.84
C GLU A 195 30.62 15.46 6.14
N ARG A 196 29.77 15.67 5.13
CA ARG A 196 28.32 15.80 5.30
C ARG A 196 27.70 14.61 6.05
N PHE A 197 28.24 13.40 5.88
CA PHE A 197 27.74 12.19 6.53
C PHE A 197 28.01 12.20 8.05
N ASN A 198 28.86 13.11 8.54
CA ASN A 198 28.97 13.36 9.97
C ASN A 198 27.72 14.07 10.51
N TYR A 199 26.92 14.71 9.65
CA TYR A 199 25.74 15.49 10.01
C TYR A 199 24.49 14.95 9.31
N THR A 200 24.10 13.73 9.69
CA THR A 200 22.87 13.07 9.25
C THR A 200 22.11 12.51 10.44
N THR A 201 20.77 12.45 10.35
CA THR A 201 19.95 11.71 11.30
C THR A 201 20.06 10.20 11.12
N ASP A 202 20.68 9.72 10.05
CA ASP A 202 20.80 8.28 9.77
C ASP A 202 21.63 7.52 10.80
N LYS A 203 22.49 8.22 11.55
CA LYS A 203 23.29 7.65 12.64
C LYS A 203 22.56 7.64 13.98
N LEU A 204 21.38 8.26 14.10
CA LEU A 204 20.64 8.32 15.35
C LEU A 204 20.01 6.96 15.66
N LEU A 205 20.03 6.58 16.93
CA LEU A 205 19.34 5.40 17.42
C LEU A 205 17.93 5.81 17.87
N ILE A 206 16.92 5.60 17.03
CA ILE A 206 15.57 6.14 17.24
C ILE A 206 14.51 5.04 17.37
N TYR A 207 13.76 5.11 18.46
CA TYR A 207 12.51 4.37 18.65
C TYR A 207 11.38 5.35 18.96
N LEU A 208 10.24 5.21 18.29
CA LEU A 208 8.98 5.88 18.61
C LEU A 208 7.91 4.81 18.84
N PRO A 209 7.06 4.97 19.86
CA PRO A 209 5.94 4.06 20.06
C PRO A 209 4.92 4.22 18.94
N MET A 210 4.39 3.10 18.47
CA MET A 210 3.43 3.04 17.35
C MET A 210 2.19 2.24 17.77
N PRO A 211 1.03 2.49 17.13
CA PRO A 211 -0.20 1.78 17.45
C PRO A 211 -0.30 0.38 16.80
N PHE A 212 0.65 0.02 15.94
CA PHE A 212 0.55 -1.17 15.09
C PHE A 212 1.00 -2.45 15.78
N GLU A 213 0.34 -3.56 15.46
CA GLU A 213 0.66 -4.90 15.93
C GLU A 213 0.85 -5.88 14.75
N PRO A 214 1.63 -6.97 14.92
CA PRO A 214 1.67 -8.06 13.96
C PRO A 214 0.26 -8.53 13.55
N GLY A 215 0.06 -8.71 12.24
CA GLY A 215 -1.21 -9.07 11.63
C GLY A 215 -2.14 -7.90 11.33
N ASP A 216 -1.77 -6.67 11.68
CA ASP A 216 -2.47 -5.48 11.19
C ASP A 216 -2.31 -5.33 9.68
N ILE A 217 -3.35 -4.79 9.04
CA ILE A 217 -3.37 -4.50 7.61
C ILE A 217 -3.08 -3.02 7.43
N LEU A 218 -1.92 -2.74 6.85
CA LEU A 218 -1.37 -1.40 6.75
C LEU A 218 -1.18 -1.01 5.28
N VAL A 219 -0.87 0.26 5.09
CA VAL A 219 -0.50 0.89 3.83
C VAL A 219 0.55 1.96 4.11
N ASN A 220 1.33 2.33 3.09
CA ASN A 220 2.16 3.52 3.19
C ASN A 220 1.29 4.78 3.21
N SER A 221 1.72 5.78 3.97
CA SER A 221 1.15 7.12 3.92
C SER A 221 1.30 7.70 2.52
N ASP A 222 0.26 8.37 2.02
CA ASP A 222 0.26 9.02 0.70
C ASP A 222 1.41 10.05 0.57
N ASP A 223 1.87 10.61 1.68
CA ASP A 223 2.95 11.58 1.74
C ASP A 223 4.33 10.97 1.40
N CYS A 224 4.50 9.64 1.43
CA CYS A 224 5.79 8.96 1.19
C CYS A 224 6.33 9.14 -0.24
N VAL A 225 5.55 9.73 -1.13
CA VAL A 225 5.91 10.02 -2.51
C VAL A 225 7.17 10.89 -2.65
N TYR A 226 7.44 11.75 -1.67
CA TYR A 226 8.61 12.63 -1.62
C TYR A 226 9.87 11.95 -1.07
N ALA A 227 9.72 10.73 -0.54
CA ALA A 227 10.77 10.08 0.21
C ALA A 227 11.94 9.60 -0.68
N GLY A 228 11.73 9.52 -2.01
CA GLY A 228 12.70 9.62 -3.11
C GLY A 228 13.91 8.68 -3.18
N GLN A 229 14.30 8.08 -2.05
CA GLN A 229 15.45 7.21 -1.80
C GLN A 229 15.30 6.42 -0.49
N THR A 230 14.39 6.77 0.43
CA THR A 230 14.20 6.01 1.67
C THR A 230 13.33 4.80 1.40
N LYS A 231 13.98 3.66 1.10
CA LYS A 231 13.42 2.30 1.17
C LYS A 231 11.97 2.22 0.67
N GLY A 232 11.81 2.36 -0.64
CA GLY A 232 10.56 1.94 -1.27
C GLY A 232 10.42 0.42 -1.17
N PHE A 233 9.18 -0.06 -1.16
CA PHE A 233 8.94 -1.42 -1.62
C PHE A 233 9.64 -1.66 -2.96
N ASN A 234 10.02 -2.90 -3.26
CA ASN A 234 10.50 -3.28 -4.59
C ASN A 234 9.54 -2.78 -5.69
N CYS A 235 10.03 -2.65 -6.93
CA CYS A 235 9.26 -2.17 -8.10
C CYS A 235 7.92 -2.88 -8.33
N ASP A 236 7.74 -4.02 -7.68
CA ASP A 236 6.62 -4.93 -7.75
C ASP A 236 5.46 -4.54 -6.80
N TYR A 237 5.63 -3.58 -5.89
CA TYR A 237 4.55 -3.07 -5.04
C TYR A 237 3.77 -1.95 -5.74
N GLU A 238 2.45 -2.01 -5.60
CA GLU A 238 1.55 -0.96 -6.07
C GLU A 238 1.33 0.06 -4.95
N SER A 239 1.64 1.34 -5.22
CA SER A 239 1.45 2.41 -4.24
C SER A 239 -0.01 2.46 -3.78
N GLY A 240 -0.21 2.53 -2.46
CA GLY A 240 -1.54 2.51 -1.84
C GLY A 240 -2.19 1.12 -1.72
N ALA A 241 -1.53 0.05 -2.16
CA ALA A 241 -2.03 -1.32 -1.96
C ALA A 241 -1.89 -1.76 -0.49
N PRO A 242 -2.83 -2.56 0.05
CA PRO A 242 -2.74 -3.07 1.41
C PRO A 242 -1.66 -4.15 1.55
N PHE A 243 -1.08 -4.24 2.74
CA PHE A 243 -0.19 -5.34 3.12
C PHE A 243 -0.44 -5.76 4.58
N VAL A 244 -0.04 -6.98 4.94
CA VAL A 244 -0.09 -7.47 6.32
C VAL A 244 1.26 -7.28 6.97
N ALA A 245 1.32 -6.55 8.08
CA ALA A 245 2.51 -6.43 8.90
C ALA A 245 2.76 -7.72 9.69
N VAL A 246 4.02 -8.13 9.83
CA VAL A 246 4.40 -9.35 10.56
C VAL A 246 5.33 -9.04 11.71
N SER A 247 6.26 -8.10 11.54
CA SER A 247 7.12 -7.65 12.62
C SER A 247 7.64 -6.25 12.33
N PHE A 248 7.97 -5.51 13.38
CA PHE A 248 8.53 -4.17 13.30
C PHE A 248 9.91 -4.15 13.95
N MET A 249 10.84 -3.45 13.32
CA MET A 249 12.16 -3.14 13.86
C MET A 249 12.39 -1.62 13.83
N PRO A 250 12.91 -0.99 14.89
CA PRO A 250 13.06 -1.54 16.24
C PRO A 250 11.70 -1.86 16.88
N ASP A 251 11.65 -2.91 17.70
CA ASP A 251 10.51 -3.14 18.61
C ASP A 251 10.75 -2.47 19.97
N ALA A 252 9.77 -2.54 20.88
CA ALA A 252 9.88 -1.96 22.23
C ALA A 252 10.97 -2.59 23.11
N THR A 253 11.56 -3.71 22.70
CA THR A 253 12.55 -4.49 23.44
C THR A 253 13.99 -4.21 23.03
N VAL A 254 14.21 -3.45 21.94
CA VAL A 254 15.56 -3.16 21.45
C VAL A 254 16.29 -2.21 22.39
N SER A 255 17.29 -2.75 23.09
CA SER A 255 18.38 -2.05 23.73
C SER A 255 19.47 -1.73 22.70
N SER A 256 19.66 -0.43 22.37
CA SER A 256 20.86 0.16 21.73
C SER A 256 21.46 -0.57 20.51
N GLY A 257 21.36 0.03 19.30
CA GLY A 257 22.21 -0.35 18.15
C GLY A 257 21.59 -0.23 16.76
N ILE A 258 20.30 0.10 16.67
CA ILE A 258 19.54 0.21 15.41
C ILE A 258 19.59 1.66 14.93
N ASP A 259 20.05 1.86 13.69
CA ASP A 259 20.12 3.18 13.05
C ASP A 259 18.88 3.43 12.15
N SER A 260 18.81 4.54 11.42
CA SER A 260 17.62 4.83 10.60
C SER A 260 17.34 3.77 9.53
N SER A 261 18.35 3.04 9.09
CA SER A 261 18.23 1.98 8.11
C SER A 261 17.63 0.71 8.69
N ASP A 262 17.73 0.48 9.99
CA ASP A 262 17.10 -0.69 10.62
C ASP A 262 15.64 -0.42 11.04
N ILE A 263 15.10 0.78 10.77
CA ILE A 263 13.68 1.11 10.93
C ILE A 263 12.89 0.49 9.78
N ASN A 264 12.36 -0.72 9.99
CA ASN A 264 11.62 -1.43 8.97
C ASN A 264 10.49 -2.30 9.51
N CYS A 265 9.52 -2.56 8.62
CA CYS A 265 8.44 -3.51 8.82
C CYS A 265 8.65 -4.70 7.88
N TYR A 266 8.63 -5.89 8.45
CA TYR A 266 8.47 -7.12 7.67
C TYR A 266 6.99 -7.29 7.35
N CYS A 267 6.66 -7.49 6.08
CA CYS A 267 5.28 -7.56 5.63
C CYS A 267 5.07 -8.50 4.45
N TYR A 268 3.81 -8.81 4.17
CA TYR A 268 3.37 -9.56 2.99
C TYR A 268 2.31 -8.78 2.20
N TYR A 269 2.45 -8.76 0.88
CA TYR A 269 1.53 -8.09 -0.04
C TYR A 269 1.41 -8.84 -1.37
N PHE A 270 0.43 -8.46 -2.20
CA PHE A 270 0.30 -8.99 -3.55
C PHE A 270 1.06 -8.14 -4.57
N ASP A 271 1.96 -8.76 -5.32
CA ASP A 271 2.74 -8.13 -6.39
C ASP A 271 1.83 -7.60 -7.52
N ARG A 272 2.12 -6.39 -8.02
CA ARG A 272 1.41 -5.71 -9.11
C ARG A 272 1.54 -6.44 -10.46
N PHE A 273 2.68 -7.05 -10.74
CA PHE A 273 2.99 -7.81 -11.94
C PHE A 273 2.53 -9.26 -11.80
N SER A 274 2.80 -9.85 -10.64
CA SER A 274 2.39 -11.21 -10.28
C SER A 274 1.18 -11.16 -9.37
N GLN A 275 0.04 -10.77 -9.91
CA GLN A 275 -1.20 -10.45 -9.18
C GLN A 275 -1.73 -11.56 -8.24
N TYR A 276 -1.17 -12.77 -8.26
CA TYR A 276 -1.57 -13.91 -7.43
C TYR A 276 -0.46 -14.45 -6.54
N HIS A 277 0.69 -13.77 -6.48
CA HIS A 277 1.82 -14.15 -5.65
C HIS A 277 1.86 -13.27 -4.40
N LEU A 278 1.94 -13.91 -3.24
CA LEU A 278 2.17 -13.22 -1.97
C LEU A 278 3.69 -13.02 -1.80
N THR A 279 4.13 -11.79 -1.93
CA THR A 279 5.54 -11.39 -1.79
C THR A 279 5.80 -10.92 -0.37
N SER A 280 6.97 -11.26 0.18
CA SER A 280 7.43 -10.71 1.46
C SER A 280 8.46 -9.60 1.25
N GLU A 281 8.43 -8.56 2.09
CA GLU A 281 9.37 -7.44 2.02
C GLU A 281 9.76 -6.95 3.43
N VAL A 282 10.98 -6.40 3.57
CA VAL A 282 11.58 -5.92 4.83
C VAL A 282 11.97 -4.43 4.73
N ASN A 283 11.48 -3.69 3.73
CA ASN A 283 11.93 -2.32 3.45
C ASN A 283 10.87 -1.27 3.64
N VAL A 284 9.87 -1.47 4.50
CA VAL A 284 8.85 -0.44 4.74
C VAL A 284 9.21 0.39 5.96
N HIS A 285 9.39 1.69 5.81
CA HIS A 285 9.75 2.57 6.93
C HIS A 285 8.58 2.72 7.91
N ASN A 286 8.77 2.26 9.14
CA ASN A 286 7.69 2.12 10.13
C ASN A 286 6.91 3.41 10.42
N TYR A 287 7.59 4.55 10.40
CA TYR A 287 6.98 5.84 10.76
C TYR A 287 6.14 6.47 9.64
N ASP A 288 6.06 5.76 8.51
CA ASP A 288 5.33 6.15 7.32
C ASP A 288 4.10 5.27 7.11
N LEU A 289 3.79 4.36 8.04
CA LEU A 289 2.69 3.41 7.91
C LEU A 289 1.37 3.97 8.43
N GLU A 290 0.26 3.58 7.83
CA GLU A 290 -1.10 3.87 8.28
C GLU A 290 -1.97 2.62 8.18
N TYR A 291 -3.03 2.55 8.99
CA TYR A 291 -4.07 1.53 8.84
C TYR A 291 -4.76 1.65 7.49
N TYR A 292 -4.84 0.52 6.80
CA TYR A 292 -5.66 0.42 5.60
C TYR A 292 -7.15 0.42 5.99
N ARG A 293 -7.90 1.39 5.44
CA ARG A 293 -9.31 1.64 5.83
C ARG A 293 -10.33 1.34 4.74
N LYS A 294 -9.87 1.08 3.51
CA LYS A 294 -10.77 0.74 2.40
C LYS A 294 -11.22 -0.72 2.54
N PRO A 295 -12.37 -1.11 1.97
CA PRO A 295 -12.76 -2.51 1.91
C PRO A 295 -11.71 -3.36 1.19
N LEU A 296 -11.43 -4.56 1.70
CA LEU A 296 -10.62 -5.55 0.99
C LEU A 296 -11.51 -6.29 -0.01
N THR A 297 -11.13 -6.27 -1.28
CA THR A 297 -11.89 -6.86 -2.37
C THR A 297 -11.07 -7.92 -3.12
N GLY A 298 -11.74 -8.77 -3.90
CA GLY A 298 -11.04 -9.71 -4.79
C GLY A 298 -10.04 -10.60 -4.05
N LYS A 299 -8.79 -10.60 -4.52
CA LYS A 299 -7.66 -11.29 -3.89
C LYS A 299 -7.26 -10.74 -2.51
N ASP A 300 -7.41 -9.44 -2.26
CA ASP A 300 -6.90 -8.77 -1.05
C ASP A 300 -7.63 -9.19 0.22
N ARG A 301 -8.83 -9.79 0.09
CA ARG A 301 -9.54 -10.41 1.22
C ARG A 301 -8.70 -11.48 1.92
N PHE A 302 -7.78 -12.13 1.20
CA PHE A 302 -6.85 -13.08 1.80
C PHE A 302 -5.96 -12.45 2.88
N LEU A 303 -5.58 -11.16 2.74
CA LEU A 303 -4.76 -10.45 3.72
C LEU A 303 -5.40 -10.40 5.10
N ARG A 304 -6.74 -10.35 5.17
CA ARG A 304 -7.47 -10.41 6.45
C ARG A 304 -7.30 -11.74 7.16
N ILE A 305 -7.43 -12.84 6.43
CA ILE A 305 -7.29 -14.20 6.97
C ILE A 305 -5.84 -14.45 7.38
N PHE A 306 -4.89 -13.99 6.56
CA PHE A 306 -3.48 -14.04 6.89
C PHE A 306 -3.13 -13.20 8.13
N GLY A 307 -3.68 -11.99 8.24
CA GLY A 307 -3.52 -11.13 9.41
C GLY A 307 -4.05 -11.77 10.70
N LEU A 308 -5.21 -12.44 10.65
CA LEU A 308 -5.75 -13.22 11.78
C LEU A 308 -4.79 -14.32 12.22
N LYS A 309 -4.20 -15.07 11.27
CA LYS A 309 -3.19 -16.09 11.56
C LYS A 309 -1.93 -15.51 12.23
N GLN A 310 -1.51 -14.31 11.81
CA GLN A 310 -0.35 -13.63 12.41
C GLN A 310 -0.63 -13.18 13.84
N LYS A 311 -1.86 -12.71 14.13
CA LYS A 311 -2.27 -12.33 15.50
C LYS A 311 -2.38 -13.52 16.43
N ASP A 312 -2.97 -14.61 15.93
CA ASP A 312 -3.14 -15.85 16.68
C ASP A 312 -2.94 -17.05 15.75
N THR A 313 -1.81 -17.74 15.92
CA THR A 313 -1.46 -18.94 15.14
C THR A 313 -2.47 -20.08 15.24
N SER A 314 -3.34 -20.08 16.26
CA SER A 314 -4.40 -21.07 16.48
C SER A 314 -5.75 -20.66 15.88
N ALA A 315 -5.95 -19.39 15.51
CA ALA A 315 -7.22 -18.88 15.01
C ALA A 315 -7.55 -19.40 13.59
N VAL A 316 -6.54 -19.71 12.79
CA VAL A 316 -6.70 -20.24 11.43
C VAL A 316 -5.73 -21.41 11.24
N SER A 317 -6.20 -22.58 10.83
CA SER A 317 -5.33 -23.71 10.50
C SER A 317 -4.61 -23.49 9.16
N ASP A 318 -3.50 -24.19 8.95
CA ASP A 318 -2.74 -24.07 7.69
C ASP A 318 -3.56 -24.58 6.48
N GLU A 319 -4.47 -25.53 6.69
CA GLU A 319 -5.41 -26.00 5.66
C GLU A 319 -6.43 -24.92 5.29
N GLU A 320 -7.03 -24.25 6.29
CA GLU A 320 -7.97 -23.15 6.06
C GLU A 320 -7.30 -21.97 5.36
N LEU A 321 -6.06 -21.65 5.74
CA LEU A 321 -5.29 -20.59 5.09
C LEU A 321 -5.02 -20.91 3.62
N LEU A 322 -4.65 -22.15 3.31
CA LEU A 322 -4.44 -22.60 1.93
C LEU A 322 -5.74 -22.53 1.10
N LEU A 323 -6.86 -23.00 1.66
CA LEU A 323 -8.16 -22.93 1.00
C LEU A 323 -8.59 -21.49 0.72
N ALA A 324 -8.39 -20.58 1.67
CA ALA A 324 -8.69 -19.16 1.51
C ALA A 324 -7.84 -18.51 0.41
N SER A 325 -6.54 -18.83 0.36
CA SER A 325 -5.62 -18.35 -0.68
C SER A 325 -6.09 -18.77 -2.07
N GLU A 326 -6.37 -20.06 -2.27
CA GLU A 326 -6.82 -20.57 -3.58
C GLU A 326 -8.18 -20.00 -3.98
N TYR A 327 -9.12 -19.85 -3.05
CA TYR A 327 -10.42 -19.23 -3.33
C TYR A 327 -10.30 -17.77 -3.80
N CYS A 328 -9.52 -16.95 -3.07
CA CYS A 328 -9.32 -15.55 -3.40
C CYS A 328 -8.62 -15.37 -4.75
N LYS A 329 -7.60 -16.19 -5.02
CA LYS A 329 -6.91 -16.25 -6.31
C LYS A 329 -7.85 -16.64 -7.46
N ASN A 330 -8.69 -17.66 -7.28
CA ASN A 330 -9.60 -18.11 -8.32
C ASN A 330 -10.66 -17.05 -8.67
N LEU A 331 -11.21 -16.35 -7.69
CA LEU A 331 -12.16 -15.28 -7.93
C LEU A 331 -11.56 -14.13 -8.75
N GLU A 332 -10.33 -13.76 -8.45
CA GLU A 332 -9.61 -12.72 -9.17
C GLU A 332 -9.29 -13.15 -10.61
N ILE A 333 -8.85 -14.41 -10.83
CA ILE A 333 -8.66 -14.97 -12.19
C ILE A 333 -9.97 -14.93 -12.99
N GLN A 334 -11.08 -15.32 -12.36
CA GLN A 334 -12.40 -15.31 -13.01
C GLN A 334 -12.83 -13.88 -13.39
N GLN A 335 -12.56 -12.90 -12.52
CA GLN A 335 -12.83 -11.49 -12.79
C GLN A 335 -11.98 -10.97 -13.96
N ALA A 336 -10.68 -11.22 -13.95
CA ALA A 336 -9.77 -10.83 -15.03
C ALA A 336 -10.17 -11.48 -16.37
N LEU A 337 -10.53 -12.76 -16.36
CA LEU A 337 -10.99 -13.48 -17.55
C LEU A 337 -12.29 -12.87 -18.11
N LYS A 338 -13.26 -12.56 -17.23
CA LYS A 338 -14.51 -11.88 -17.64
C LYS A 338 -14.22 -10.52 -18.30
N GLN A 339 -13.30 -9.75 -17.74
CA GLN A 339 -12.91 -8.45 -18.30
C GLN A 339 -12.24 -8.58 -19.67
N GLN A 340 -11.31 -9.53 -19.82
CA GLN A 340 -10.65 -9.79 -21.11
C GLN A 340 -11.62 -10.30 -22.18
N LEU A 341 -12.54 -11.21 -21.82
CA LEU A 341 -13.58 -11.71 -22.73
C LEU A 341 -14.52 -10.58 -23.17
N SER A 342 -14.89 -9.68 -22.25
CA SER A 342 -15.66 -8.47 -22.57
C SER A 342 -14.94 -7.61 -23.62
N TRP A 343 -13.65 -7.33 -23.43
CA TRP A 343 -12.85 -6.55 -24.39
C TRP A 343 -12.74 -7.23 -25.74
N PHE A 344 -12.50 -8.54 -25.75
CA PHE A 344 -12.44 -9.34 -26.97
C PHE A 344 -13.78 -9.28 -27.73
N HIS A 345 -14.90 -9.51 -27.03
CA HIS A 345 -16.22 -9.49 -27.63
C HIS A 345 -16.58 -8.10 -28.20
N SER A 346 -16.28 -7.03 -27.46
CA SER A 346 -16.46 -5.65 -27.93
C SER A 346 -15.63 -5.36 -29.19
N SER A 347 -14.38 -5.82 -29.21
CA SER A 347 -13.49 -5.66 -30.37
C SER A 347 -14.00 -6.42 -31.60
N MET A 348 -14.44 -7.67 -31.43
CA MET A 348 -14.99 -8.49 -32.53
C MET A 348 -16.32 -7.91 -33.04
N SER A 349 -17.19 -7.44 -32.13
CA SER A 349 -18.46 -6.80 -32.49
C SER A 349 -18.24 -5.51 -33.30
N TYR A 350 -17.22 -4.72 -32.95
CA TYR A 350 -16.81 -3.56 -33.76
C TYR A 350 -16.34 -3.99 -35.16
N TYR A 351 -15.46 -5.00 -35.24
CA TYR A 351 -14.92 -5.48 -36.50
C TYR A 351 -16.03 -5.91 -37.49
N PHE A 352 -17.03 -6.66 -37.00
CA PHE A 352 -18.16 -7.15 -37.80
C PHE A 352 -19.29 -6.15 -38.03
N SER A 353 -19.21 -4.92 -37.51
CA SER A 353 -20.24 -3.90 -37.72
C SER A 353 -20.06 -3.16 -39.07
N ASP A 354 -21.19 -2.81 -39.71
CA ASP A 354 -21.20 -2.04 -40.96
C ASP A 354 -20.73 -0.58 -40.76
N GLU A 355 -20.21 0.04 -41.83
CA GLU A 355 -19.66 1.42 -41.84
C GLU A 355 -20.61 2.48 -41.24
N ASN A 356 -21.91 2.37 -41.52
CA ASN A 356 -22.94 3.27 -40.96
C ASN A 356 -23.12 3.11 -39.44
N ARG A 357 -22.81 1.94 -38.89
CA ARG A 357 -22.87 1.64 -37.45
C ARG A 357 -21.60 2.14 -36.77
N LYS A 358 -20.44 1.94 -37.40
CA LYS A 358 -19.13 2.47 -36.96
C LYS A 358 -19.13 4.00 -36.83
N GLN A 359 -19.78 4.72 -37.74
CA GLN A 359 -19.86 6.20 -37.68
C GLN A 359 -20.86 6.76 -36.64
N LYS A 360 -21.83 5.96 -36.16
CA LYS A 360 -22.87 6.39 -35.20
C LYS A 360 -22.54 6.07 -33.74
N LEU A 361 -21.48 5.30 -33.49
CA LEU A 361 -21.09 4.83 -32.17
C LEU A 361 -19.97 5.71 -31.61
N SER A 362 -20.27 6.52 -30.60
CA SER A 362 -19.25 7.26 -29.84
C SER A 362 -18.45 6.30 -28.95
N HIS A 363 -17.14 6.55 -28.79
CA HIS A 363 -16.22 5.73 -27.99
C HIS A 363 -16.76 5.39 -26.58
N ASP A 364 -17.49 6.31 -25.94
CA ASP A 364 -17.92 6.18 -24.54
C ASP A 364 -19.07 5.20 -24.27
N ARG A 365 -19.80 4.71 -25.29
CA ARG A 365 -20.93 3.78 -25.10
C ARG A 365 -20.56 2.29 -25.18
N TYR A 366 -19.28 1.97 -25.36
CA TYR A 366 -18.79 0.59 -25.57
C TYR A 366 -18.62 -0.25 -24.30
N PHE A 367 -18.70 0.35 -23.10
CA PHE A 367 -18.33 -0.33 -21.85
C PHE A 367 -19.47 -0.98 -21.07
N GLN A 368 -20.73 -0.88 -21.54
CA GLN A 368 -21.83 -1.63 -20.95
C GLN A 368 -22.18 -2.84 -21.82
N VAL A 369 -21.63 -3.99 -21.44
CA VAL A 369 -22.04 -5.29 -21.99
C VAL A 369 -23.36 -5.69 -21.33
N ASP A 370 -24.31 -6.13 -22.15
CA ASP A 370 -25.59 -6.68 -21.68
C ASP A 370 -25.35 -7.93 -20.81
N HIS A 371 -25.91 -7.90 -19.60
CA HIS A 371 -25.72 -8.88 -18.54
C HIS A 371 -26.13 -10.31 -18.96
N GLU A 372 -27.05 -10.43 -19.93
CA GLU A 372 -27.51 -11.72 -20.46
C GLU A 372 -26.47 -12.43 -21.34
N THR A 373 -25.60 -11.68 -22.04
CA THR A 373 -24.59 -12.26 -22.95
C THR A 373 -23.38 -12.83 -22.19
N LEU A 374 -23.09 -12.30 -21.00
CA LEU A 374 -22.02 -12.78 -20.11
C LEU A 374 -22.31 -14.14 -19.46
N LEU A 375 -23.60 -14.52 -19.33
CA LEU A 375 -24.04 -15.73 -18.64
C LEU A 375 -23.76 -17.04 -19.40
N SER A 376 -23.56 -17.00 -20.72
CA SER A 376 -23.48 -18.22 -21.54
C SER A 376 -22.05 -18.77 -21.74
N MET A 377 -21.03 -18.20 -21.09
CA MET A 377 -19.61 -18.52 -21.34
C MET A 377 -18.78 -18.86 -20.10
N THR A 378 -19.39 -19.10 -18.93
CA THR A 378 -18.66 -19.40 -17.69
C THR A 378 -19.19 -20.66 -17.03
N ASP A 379 -18.34 -21.66 -16.84
CA ASP A 379 -18.62 -22.90 -16.10
C ASP A 379 -18.88 -22.61 -14.60
N SER A 380 -20.02 -22.00 -14.29
CA SER A 380 -20.53 -21.85 -12.93
C SER A 380 -21.57 -22.91 -12.62
N VAL A 381 -21.66 -23.30 -11.35
CA VAL A 381 -22.62 -24.29 -10.86
C VAL A 381 -23.57 -23.67 -9.84
N LYS A 382 -24.76 -24.26 -9.75
CA LYS A 382 -25.76 -23.94 -8.71
C LYS A 382 -26.00 -25.18 -7.89
N LEU A 383 -26.03 -25.05 -6.56
CA LEU A 383 -26.32 -26.16 -5.66
C LEU A 383 -27.74 -26.04 -5.11
N TRP A 384 -28.43 -27.17 -5.06
CA TRP A 384 -29.75 -27.31 -4.46
C TRP A 384 -29.66 -28.26 -3.29
N LEU A 385 -29.85 -27.76 -2.07
CA LEU A 385 -29.81 -28.56 -0.84
C LEU A 385 -31.23 -28.87 -0.40
N ASP A 386 -31.65 -30.12 -0.57
CA ASP A 386 -32.98 -30.61 -0.21
C ASP A 386 -32.95 -32.13 -0.10
N ASP A 387 -33.64 -32.72 0.88
CA ASP A 387 -33.66 -34.16 1.10
C ASP A 387 -34.76 -34.90 0.32
N GLU A 388 -35.86 -34.22 -0.01
CA GLU A 388 -37.08 -34.83 -0.57
C GLU A 388 -37.36 -34.37 -2.00
N ARG A 389 -37.24 -33.06 -2.27
CA ARG A 389 -37.70 -32.45 -3.52
C ARG A 389 -36.62 -32.51 -4.59
N GLU A 390 -37.02 -32.94 -5.79
CA GLU A 390 -36.17 -32.97 -6.97
C GLU A 390 -35.62 -31.58 -7.31
N ALA A 391 -34.30 -31.50 -7.54
CA ALA A 391 -33.65 -30.27 -7.90
C ALA A 391 -34.16 -29.72 -9.25
N PRO A 392 -34.42 -28.41 -9.36
CA PRO A 392 -34.76 -27.78 -10.64
C PRO A 392 -33.64 -27.97 -11.69
N SER A 393 -34.00 -27.89 -12.97
CA SER A 393 -33.03 -27.99 -14.06
C SER A 393 -31.93 -26.92 -13.92
N GLY A 394 -30.67 -27.35 -14.05
CA GLY A 394 -29.49 -26.49 -13.88
C GLY A 394 -28.89 -26.47 -12.46
N TYR A 395 -29.49 -27.20 -11.51
CA TYR A 395 -28.93 -27.37 -10.17
C TYR A 395 -28.29 -28.75 -9.98
N ILE A 396 -27.25 -28.78 -9.16
CA ILE A 396 -26.67 -30.00 -8.61
C ILE A 396 -27.32 -30.25 -7.26
N HIS A 397 -28.00 -31.39 -7.14
CA HIS A 397 -28.70 -31.78 -5.93
C HIS A 397 -27.72 -32.31 -4.88
N CYS A 398 -27.80 -31.75 -3.67
CA CYS A 398 -27.17 -32.24 -2.45
C CYS A 398 -28.27 -32.58 -1.43
N HIS A 399 -28.16 -33.70 -0.75
CA HIS A 399 -29.22 -34.20 0.15
C HIS A 399 -28.90 -33.93 1.62
N SER A 400 -27.64 -33.67 1.95
CA SER A 400 -27.16 -33.38 3.31
C SER A 400 -26.20 -32.19 3.35
N VAL A 401 -26.02 -31.62 4.54
CA VAL A 401 -25.05 -30.54 4.78
C VAL A 401 -23.64 -31.01 4.45
N ASN A 402 -23.23 -32.20 4.90
CA ASN A 402 -21.89 -32.71 4.62
C ASN A 402 -21.66 -33.00 3.14
N GLU A 403 -22.70 -33.44 2.40
CA GLU A 403 -22.63 -33.56 0.94
C GLU A 403 -22.44 -32.19 0.30
N ALA A 404 -23.22 -31.18 0.70
CA ALA A 404 -23.09 -29.82 0.21
C ALA A 404 -21.69 -29.25 0.49
N ILE A 405 -21.16 -29.40 1.72
CA ILE A 405 -19.79 -29.00 2.08
C ILE A 405 -18.77 -29.70 1.18
N SER A 406 -18.92 -31.01 0.96
CA SER A 406 -18.00 -31.77 0.13
C SER A 406 -18.02 -31.31 -1.33
N ARG A 407 -19.20 -30.98 -1.86
CA ARG A 407 -19.37 -30.43 -3.21
C ARG A 407 -18.79 -29.03 -3.33
N ILE A 408 -19.04 -28.17 -2.33
CA ILE A 408 -18.45 -26.83 -2.26
C ILE A 408 -16.93 -26.94 -2.30
N LYS A 409 -16.33 -27.72 -1.39
CA LYS A 409 -14.88 -27.96 -1.37
C LYS A 409 -14.36 -28.53 -2.68
N PHE A 410 -15.10 -29.46 -3.32
CA PHE A 410 -14.71 -30.02 -4.60
C PHE A 410 -14.67 -28.96 -5.70
N PHE A 411 -15.70 -28.13 -5.83
CA PHE A 411 -15.75 -27.08 -6.86
C PHE A 411 -14.73 -26.00 -6.61
N GLU A 412 -14.54 -25.58 -5.35
CA GLU A 412 -13.48 -24.65 -4.96
C GLU A 412 -12.09 -25.19 -5.32
N LYS A 413 -11.82 -26.46 -5.01
CA LYS A 413 -10.55 -27.13 -5.32
C LYS A 413 -10.25 -27.22 -6.82
N HIS A 414 -11.30 -27.31 -7.66
CA HIS A 414 -11.16 -27.40 -9.12
C HIS A 414 -11.48 -26.08 -9.83
N SER A 415 -11.50 -24.96 -9.10
CA SER A 415 -11.68 -23.60 -9.63
C SER A 415 -13.00 -23.37 -10.39
N VAL A 416 -14.05 -24.13 -10.05
CA VAL A 416 -15.40 -23.98 -10.62
C VAL A 416 -16.19 -22.98 -9.78
N ALA A 417 -16.72 -21.93 -10.41
CA ALA A 417 -17.48 -20.89 -9.70
C ALA A 417 -18.80 -21.45 -9.16
N ILE A 418 -19.12 -21.18 -7.89
CA ILE A 418 -20.44 -21.47 -7.32
C ILE A 418 -21.27 -20.18 -7.38
N GLU A 419 -22.27 -20.17 -8.26
CA GLU A 419 -23.09 -18.97 -8.49
C GLU A 419 -24.15 -18.81 -7.40
N GLU A 420 -24.76 -19.91 -6.95
CA GLU A 420 -25.90 -19.89 -6.04
C GLU A 420 -25.98 -21.16 -5.20
N LEU A 421 -26.33 -20.98 -3.93
CA LEU A 421 -26.77 -22.04 -3.03
C LEU A 421 -28.26 -21.85 -2.72
N ASN A 422 -29.08 -22.82 -3.09
CA ASN A 422 -30.53 -22.79 -2.88
C ASN A 422 -30.92 -23.84 -1.83
N LEU A 423 -31.44 -23.41 -0.69
CA LEU A 423 -31.45 -24.20 0.54
C LEU A 423 -32.87 -24.47 1.07
N ASP A 424 -33.17 -25.74 1.34
CA ASP A 424 -34.18 -26.14 2.32
C ASP A 424 -33.56 -26.12 3.72
N HIS A 425 -34.34 -25.72 4.70
CA HIS A 425 -33.93 -25.74 6.10
C HIS A 425 -33.93 -27.16 6.65
N ASP A 426 -35.05 -27.86 6.50
CA ASP A 426 -35.26 -29.17 7.09
C ASP A 426 -34.74 -30.23 6.12
N LEU A 427 -33.86 -31.10 6.61
CA LEU A 427 -33.23 -32.16 5.81
C LEU A 427 -33.60 -33.56 6.32
N GLY A 428 -34.64 -33.65 7.14
CA GLY A 428 -35.28 -34.91 7.53
C GLY A 428 -34.29 -36.00 7.97
N ASP A 429 -34.33 -37.13 7.27
CA ASP A 429 -33.49 -38.31 7.56
C ASP A 429 -32.00 -38.11 7.27
N PHE A 430 -31.65 -37.05 6.55
CA PHE A 430 -30.28 -36.62 6.24
C PHE A 430 -29.72 -35.62 7.26
N ALA A 431 -30.53 -35.12 8.21
CA ALA A 431 -30.05 -34.24 9.28
C ALA A 431 -28.99 -34.91 10.19
N LYS A 432 -28.94 -36.25 10.22
CA LYS A 432 -27.86 -36.99 10.89
C LYS A 432 -26.48 -36.82 10.22
N ASP A 433 -26.44 -36.29 9.00
CA ASP A 433 -25.25 -36.08 8.20
C ASP A 433 -24.95 -34.57 8.03
N GLY A 434 -24.66 -33.93 9.16
CA GLY A 434 -24.22 -32.53 9.22
C GLY A 434 -25.28 -31.53 9.73
N GLY A 435 -26.42 -32.00 10.24
CA GLY A 435 -27.47 -31.17 10.82
C GLY A 435 -28.46 -30.61 9.80
N ASP A 436 -29.13 -29.52 10.17
CA ASP A 436 -30.01 -28.77 9.28
C ASP A 436 -29.22 -27.72 8.47
N ALA A 437 -29.85 -27.06 7.50
CA ALA A 437 -29.10 -26.15 6.63
C ALA A 437 -28.59 -24.86 7.33
N ILE A 438 -28.98 -24.58 8.58
CA ILE A 438 -28.34 -23.50 9.36
C ILE A 438 -26.88 -23.85 9.63
N GLU A 439 -26.57 -25.11 9.89
CA GLU A 439 -25.19 -25.57 10.12
C GLU A 439 -24.30 -25.34 8.88
N LEU A 440 -24.86 -25.44 7.67
CA LEU A 440 -24.15 -25.06 6.44
C LEU A 440 -23.84 -23.56 6.41
N LEU A 441 -24.80 -22.71 6.79
CA LEU A 441 -24.60 -21.26 6.85
C LEU A 441 -23.58 -20.87 7.91
N ASP A 442 -23.63 -21.50 9.09
CA ASP A 442 -22.67 -21.26 10.17
C ASP A 442 -21.26 -21.69 9.75
N TRP A 443 -21.14 -22.83 9.06
CA TRP A 443 -19.88 -23.29 8.48
C TRP A 443 -19.33 -22.29 7.44
N LEU A 444 -20.18 -21.76 6.55
CA LEU A 444 -19.81 -20.74 5.57
C LEU A 444 -19.38 -19.42 6.23
N CYS A 445 -20.06 -19.01 7.31
CA CYS A 445 -19.71 -17.83 8.09
C CYS A 445 -18.34 -17.97 8.77
N ALA A 446 -18.06 -19.13 9.36
CA ALA A 446 -16.79 -19.39 10.06
C ALA A 446 -15.57 -19.23 9.14
N ARG A 447 -15.74 -19.53 7.84
CA ARG A 447 -14.71 -19.39 6.81
C ARG A 447 -14.85 -18.14 5.92
N GLU A 448 -15.76 -17.23 6.29
CA GLU A 448 -16.09 -15.99 5.56
C GLU A 448 -16.33 -16.16 4.05
N THR A 449 -16.96 -17.28 3.64
CA THR A 449 -17.34 -17.52 2.23
C THR A 449 -18.81 -17.25 2.00
N PHE A 450 -19.11 -16.14 1.32
CA PHE A 450 -20.47 -15.62 1.16
C PHE A 450 -20.98 -15.76 -0.28
N TYR A 451 -21.46 -16.96 -0.65
CA TYR A 451 -22.12 -17.19 -1.95
C TYR A 451 -23.51 -16.59 -1.99
N LYS A 452 -24.09 -16.35 -3.17
CA LYS A 452 -25.51 -15.98 -3.25
C LYS A 452 -26.39 -17.08 -2.63
N ILE A 453 -27.16 -16.73 -1.60
CA ILE A 453 -28.09 -17.65 -0.94
C ILE A 453 -29.52 -17.40 -1.37
N VAL A 454 -30.22 -18.47 -1.74
CA VAL A 454 -31.67 -18.48 -1.95
C VAL A 454 -32.29 -19.50 -0.99
N LEU A 455 -33.41 -19.13 -0.36
CA LEU A 455 -34.10 -20.02 0.58
C LEU A 455 -35.40 -20.51 -0.06
N HIS A 456 -35.51 -21.81 -0.36
CA HIS A 456 -36.72 -22.42 -0.90
C HIS A 456 -37.52 -23.23 0.14
N THR A 457 -37.05 -23.24 1.40
CA THR A 457 -37.72 -23.92 2.51
C THR A 457 -39.18 -23.48 2.73
N ALA A 458 -40.05 -24.44 3.01
CA ALA A 458 -41.43 -24.16 3.42
C ALA A 458 -41.56 -23.91 4.93
N ASN A 459 -40.53 -24.19 5.74
CA ASN A 459 -40.56 -23.99 7.18
C ASN A 459 -40.39 -22.50 7.54
N PRO A 460 -41.44 -21.80 8.04
CA PRO A 460 -41.38 -20.36 8.28
C PRO A 460 -40.44 -19.98 9.42
N VAL A 461 -40.28 -20.84 10.44
CA VAL A 461 -39.37 -20.59 11.56
C VAL A 461 -37.93 -20.79 11.12
N GLY A 462 -37.66 -21.90 10.43
CA GLY A 462 -36.35 -22.20 9.87
C GLY A 462 -35.88 -21.13 8.86
N ARG A 463 -36.78 -20.72 7.96
CA ARG A 463 -36.55 -19.60 7.03
C ARG A 463 -36.15 -18.32 7.77
N ALA A 464 -36.89 -17.94 8.81
CA ALA A 464 -36.60 -16.72 9.56
C ALA A 464 -35.25 -16.79 10.28
N ASN A 465 -34.86 -17.97 10.77
CA ASN A 465 -33.55 -18.16 11.41
C ASN A 465 -32.41 -18.04 10.40
N MET A 466 -32.48 -18.78 9.28
CA MET A 466 -31.48 -18.69 8.21
C MET A 466 -31.37 -17.27 7.63
N GLN A 467 -32.51 -16.61 7.39
CA GLN A 467 -32.51 -15.23 6.88
C GLN A 467 -31.84 -14.26 7.86
N ARG A 468 -32.04 -14.41 9.18
CA ARG A 468 -31.33 -13.58 10.17
C ARG A 468 -29.82 -13.80 10.14
N THR A 469 -29.35 -15.03 9.92
CA THR A 469 -27.92 -15.32 9.76
C THR A 469 -27.39 -14.65 8.50
N ILE A 470 -28.10 -14.78 7.38
CA ILE A 470 -27.73 -14.12 6.11
C ILE A 470 -27.69 -12.60 6.30
N ASP A 471 -28.76 -11.98 6.81
CA ASP A 471 -28.83 -10.53 7.01
C ASP A 471 -27.75 -9.99 7.96
N ARG A 472 -27.25 -10.83 8.87
CA ARG A 472 -26.19 -10.45 9.81
C ARG A 472 -24.80 -10.49 9.19
N TYR A 473 -24.52 -11.46 8.32
CA TYR A 473 -23.15 -11.77 7.89
C TYR A 473 -22.91 -11.55 6.39
N TRP A 474 -23.93 -11.63 5.54
CA TRP A 474 -23.77 -11.41 4.11
C TRP A 474 -23.69 -9.92 3.78
N PRO A 475 -22.73 -9.51 2.93
CA PRO A 475 -22.63 -8.12 2.50
C PRO A 475 -23.88 -7.72 1.70
N HIS A 476 -24.48 -6.58 2.03
CA HIS A 476 -25.66 -6.07 1.34
C HIS A 476 -25.25 -5.37 0.04
N VAL A 477 -26.06 -5.58 -1.00
CA VAL A 477 -25.97 -4.86 -2.28
C VAL A 477 -26.43 -3.42 -2.03
N GLY A 478 -25.54 -2.60 -1.49
CA GLY A 478 -25.84 -1.24 -1.00
C GLY A 478 -24.77 -0.65 -0.07
N ASP A 479 -23.85 -1.45 0.46
CA ASP A 479 -22.69 -0.98 1.22
C ASP A 479 -21.49 -0.59 0.33
N GLU A 480 -21.70 -0.52 -0.99
CA GLU A 480 -20.81 0.15 -1.95
C GLU A 480 -21.17 1.65 -2.01
N ALA A 481 -20.67 2.43 -1.04
CA ALA A 481 -20.65 3.90 -1.10
C ALA A 481 -19.35 4.46 -0.54
#